data_AF-A0A377DB82-F1
#
_entry.id   AF-A0A377DB82-F1
#
_cell.length_a   1.000
_cell.length_b   1.000
_cell.length_c   1.000
_cell.angle_alpha   90.00
_cell.angle_beta   90.00
_cell.angle_gamma   90.00
#
_symmetry.space_group_name_H-M   'P 1'
#
loop_
_entity.id
_entity.type
_entity.pdbx_description
1 polymer ?
#
loop_
_entity_poly.entity_id
_entity_poly.type
_entity_poly.pdbx_seq_one_letter_code
_entity_poly.pdbx_strand_id
1 'polypeptide(L)'
;MNNAVTGTAFVSYQNPQQRDFVFNIPNSACGLFTAEHIDKDLLKQCNHLHIVGSSLFSFRMIDVMRKAITTIKSAGGTVSFDPNIRKEMLSIPEMAQALDYLIEYTDIFIPSESELPFFARHKNLSEEQIVSDLLHGGVNMWR
;
A
#
# COMPACT_ATOMS: atom_id res chain seq x y z
N MET A 1 -8.41 7.04 -24.17
CA MET A 1 -8.76 6.17 -23.02
C MET A 1 -10.12 5.56 -23.32
N ASN A 2 -10.23 4.23 -23.29
CA ASN A 2 -11.51 3.53 -23.42
C ASN A 2 -12.47 3.99 -22.30
N ASN A 3 -13.78 3.99 -22.57
CA ASN A 3 -14.90 4.39 -21.70
C ASN A 3 -15.02 3.56 -20.39
N ALA A 4 -13.95 3.44 -19.60
CA ALA A 4 -13.98 2.77 -18.32
C ALA A 4 -14.74 3.61 -17.31
N VAL A 5 -15.63 2.97 -16.56
CA VAL A 5 -16.39 3.63 -15.50
C VAL A 5 -15.48 3.95 -14.31
N THR A 6 -15.77 5.04 -13.60
CA THR A 6 -15.13 5.33 -12.30
C THR A 6 -15.38 4.17 -11.33
N GLY A 7 -14.38 3.86 -10.50
CA GLY A 7 -14.53 2.83 -9.48
C GLY A 7 -15.63 3.14 -8.48
N THR A 8 -16.37 2.12 -8.07
CA THR A 8 -17.48 2.28 -7.10
C THR A 8 -17.36 1.28 -5.96
N ALA A 9 -17.94 1.66 -4.83
CA ALA A 9 -18.12 0.80 -3.66
C ALA A 9 -19.53 1.03 -3.11
N PHE A 10 -20.35 -0.01 -3.10
CA PHE A 10 -21.62 0.00 -2.39
C PHE A 10 -21.40 -0.60 -1.01
N VAL A 11 -21.93 0.04 0.02
CA VAL A 11 -21.81 -0.41 1.42
C VAL A 11 -23.20 -0.64 2.01
N SER A 12 -23.38 -1.76 2.69
CA SER A 12 -24.55 -2.04 3.52
C SER A 12 -24.12 -2.35 4.95
N TYR A 13 -25.03 -2.09 5.88
CA TYR A 13 -24.82 -2.32 7.30
C TYR A 13 -25.84 -3.34 7.76
N GLN A 14 -25.39 -4.51 8.21
CA GLN A 14 -26.29 -5.46 8.88
C GLN A 14 -26.58 -5.02 10.32
N ASN A 15 -25.57 -4.40 10.96
CA ASN A 15 -25.63 -3.75 12.26
C ASN A 15 -24.48 -2.71 12.34
N PRO A 16 -24.37 -1.88 13.40
CA PRO A 16 -23.35 -0.83 13.46
C PRO A 16 -21.89 -1.34 13.41
N GLN A 17 -21.64 -2.62 13.71
CA GLN A 17 -20.31 -3.23 13.75
C GLN A 17 -19.96 -3.99 12.47
N GLN A 18 -20.94 -4.35 11.64
CA GLN A 18 -20.74 -5.17 10.46
C GLN A 18 -21.10 -4.42 9.17
N ARG A 19 -20.09 -4.28 8.31
CA ARG A 19 -20.19 -3.66 6.99
C ARG A 19 -19.91 -4.68 5.90
N ASP A 20 -20.84 -4.79 4.95
CA ASP A 20 -20.63 -5.55 3.72
C ASP A 20 -20.40 -4.58 2.56
N PHE A 21 -19.56 -5.00 1.62
CA PHE A 21 -19.16 -4.14 0.50
C PHE A 21 -19.26 -4.87 -0.84
N VAL A 22 -19.74 -4.17 -1.85
CA VAL A 22 -19.68 -4.60 -3.26
C VAL A 22 -18.81 -3.60 -4.01
N PHE A 23 -17.64 -4.06 -4.49
CA PHE A 23 -16.64 -3.23 -5.15
C PHE A 23 -16.62 -3.42 -6.66
N ASN A 24 -16.48 -2.32 -7.38
CA ASN A 24 -16.05 -2.28 -8.78
C ASN A 24 -14.74 -1.48 -8.88
N ILE A 25 -13.62 -2.05 -8.42
CA ILE A 25 -12.31 -1.39 -8.43
C ILE A 25 -11.37 -2.03 -9.46
N PRO A 26 -11.08 -3.34 -9.44
CA PRO A 26 -10.08 -3.91 -10.37
C PRO A 26 -10.49 -3.83 -11.84
N ASN A 27 -11.79 -3.80 -12.13
CA ASN A 27 -12.35 -3.75 -13.49
C ASN A 27 -12.86 -2.35 -13.90
N SER A 28 -12.60 -1.33 -13.09
CA SER A 28 -12.96 0.06 -13.38
C SER A 28 -11.75 0.85 -13.88
N ALA A 29 -11.90 2.17 -14.06
CA ALA A 29 -10.80 3.06 -14.42
C ALA A 29 -9.58 2.92 -13.48
N CYS A 30 -9.79 2.58 -12.20
CA CYS A 30 -8.71 2.32 -11.25
C CYS A 30 -7.79 1.16 -11.70
N GLY A 31 -8.36 0.09 -12.26
CA GLY A 31 -7.61 -1.06 -12.78
C GLY A 31 -6.86 -0.81 -14.09
N LEU A 32 -7.13 0.32 -14.75
CA LEU A 32 -6.44 0.73 -15.97
C LEU A 32 -5.23 1.62 -15.70
N PHE A 33 -5.02 2.05 -14.46
CA PHE A 33 -3.84 2.85 -14.11
C PHE A 33 -2.56 2.03 -14.28
N THR A 34 -1.54 2.66 -14.84
CA THR A 34 -0.25 2.03 -15.15
C THR A 34 0.87 3.03 -14.90
N ALA A 35 2.10 2.54 -14.83
CA ALA A 35 3.27 3.37 -14.58
C ALA A 35 3.46 4.46 -15.65
N GLU A 36 2.94 4.27 -16.87
CA GLU A 36 2.96 5.28 -17.95
C GLU A 36 2.13 6.52 -17.65
N HIS A 37 1.08 6.38 -16.84
CA HIS A 37 0.22 7.49 -16.44
C HIS A 37 0.86 8.40 -15.37
N ILE A 38 1.99 8.00 -14.78
CA ILE A 38 2.75 8.85 -13.87
C ILE A 38 3.50 9.92 -14.67
N ASP A 39 3.13 11.18 -14.47
CA ASP A 39 3.93 12.33 -14.85
C ASP A 39 5.17 12.40 -13.95
N LYS A 40 6.34 12.11 -14.54
CA LYS A 40 7.62 12.09 -13.82
C LYS A 40 8.04 13.48 -13.36
N ASP A 41 7.73 14.52 -14.11
CA ASP A 41 8.20 15.87 -13.81
C ASP A 41 7.33 16.52 -12.73
N LEU A 42 6.05 16.15 -12.67
CA LEU A 42 5.22 16.42 -11.49
C LEU A 42 5.77 15.69 -10.25
N LEU A 43 6.06 14.39 -10.37
CA LEU A 43 6.49 13.59 -9.23
C LEU A 43 7.85 14.02 -8.66
N LYS A 44 8.79 14.51 -9.50
CA LYS A 44 10.06 15.08 -9.03
C LYS A 44 9.91 16.34 -8.18
N GLN A 45 8.78 17.04 -8.28
CA GLN A 45 8.47 18.20 -7.43
C GLN A 45 7.89 17.78 -6.08
N CYS A 46 7.50 16.51 -5.90
CA CYS A 46 6.99 16.00 -4.64
C CYS A 46 8.13 15.74 -3.65
N ASN A 47 8.00 16.26 -2.43
CA ASN A 47 8.92 15.94 -1.33
C ASN A 47 8.50 14.70 -0.54
N HIS A 48 7.24 14.29 -0.65
CA HIS A 48 6.68 13.14 0.06
C HIS A 48 5.65 12.39 -0.79
N LEU A 49 5.67 11.06 -0.72
CA LEU A 49 4.71 10.15 -1.36
C LEU A 49 4.02 9.32 -0.28
N HIS A 50 2.70 9.34 -0.24
CA HIS A 50 1.92 8.46 0.62
C HIS A 50 1.35 7.30 -0.19
N ILE A 51 1.54 6.07 0.29
CA ILE A 51 1.06 4.84 -0.32
C ILE A 51 0.05 4.20 0.62
N VAL A 52 -1.11 3.84 0.07
CA VAL A 52 -2.12 3.04 0.76
C VAL A 52 -2.15 1.66 0.11
N GLY A 53 -1.86 0.61 0.88
CA GLY A 53 -1.72 -0.75 0.34
C GLY A 53 -3.04 -1.35 -0.15
N SER A 54 -4.21 -0.78 0.16
CA SER A 54 -5.46 -1.09 -0.53
C SER A 54 -5.41 -0.82 -2.05
N SER A 55 -4.46 -0.02 -2.51
CA SER A 55 -4.18 0.24 -3.93
C SER A 55 -3.39 -0.89 -4.62
N LEU A 56 -2.78 -1.80 -3.85
CA LEU A 56 -2.10 -2.99 -4.35
C LEU A 56 -3.14 -4.07 -4.70
N PHE A 57 -3.85 -3.88 -5.82
CA PHE A 57 -4.85 -4.84 -6.30
C PHE A 57 -4.53 -5.45 -7.68
N SER A 58 -3.38 -5.11 -8.27
CA SER A 58 -2.91 -5.69 -9.52
C SER A 58 -1.40 -5.57 -9.70
N PHE A 59 -0.82 -6.41 -10.56
CA PHE A 59 0.60 -6.32 -10.94
C PHE A 59 0.97 -4.96 -11.53
N ARG A 60 0.07 -4.33 -12.29
CA ARG A 60 0.29 -3.00 -12.85
C ARG A 60 0.46 -1.94 -11.75
N MET A 61 -0.27 -2.09 -10.65
CA MET A 61 -0.14 -1.20 -9.50
C MET A 61 1.17 -1.38 -8.74
N ILE A 62 1.74 -2.60 -8.73
CA ILE A 62 3.09 -2.83 -8.20
C ILE A 62 4.11 -2.03 -9.02
N ASP A 63 4.03 -2.07 -10.34
CA ASP A 63 4.95 -1.31 -11.22
C ASP A 63 4.81 0.20 -11.05
N VAL A 64 3.57 0.69 -10.90
CA VAL A 64 3.26 2.08 -10.55
C VAL A 64 3.99 2.48 -9.27
N MET A 65 3.83 1.70 -8.20
CA MET A 65 4.45 2.01 -6.91
C MET A 65 5.97 1.98 -6.97
N ARG A 66 6.56 0.96 -7.62
CA ARG A 66 8.01 0.87 -7.83
C ARG A 66 8.56 2.10 -8.56
N LYS A 67 7.91 2.50 -9.66
CA LYS A 67 8.31 3.69 -10.42
C LYS A 67 8.17 4.97 -9.58
N ALA A 68 7.08 5.09 -8.81
CA ALA A 68 6.82 6.27 -8.00
C ALA A 68 7.86 6.41 -6.86
N ILE A 69 8.08 5.33 -6.11
CA ILE A 69 9.08 5.25 -5.02
C ILE A 69 10.47 5.56 -5.56
N THR A 70 10.88 4.91 -6.66
CA THR A 70 12.22 5.13 -7.23
C THR A 70 12.41 6.59 -7.63
N THR A 71 11.40 7.20 -8.24
CA THR A 71 11.47 8.60 -8.70
C THR A 71 11.59 9.56 -7.52
N ILE A 72 10.74 9.41 -6.50
CA ILE A 72 10.75 10.34 -5.36
C ILE A 72 11.99 10.18 -4.48
N LYS A 73 12.45 8.95 -4.24
CA LYS A 73 13.68 8.68 -3.49
C LYS A 73 14.91 9.22 -4.21
N SER A 74 14.96 9.11 -5.54
CA SER A 74 16.05 9.70 -6.35
C SER A 74 16.09 11.22 -6.29
N ALA A 75 14.97 11.87 -5.97
CA ALA A 75 14.87 13.31 -5.75
C ALA A 75 15.10 13.71 -4.27
N GLY A 76 15.45 12.76 -3.40
CA GLY A 76 15.64 13.00 -1.96
C GLY A 76 14.35 13.17 -1.15
N GLY A 77 13.19 12.83 -1.73
CA GLY A 77 11.92 12.83 -1.03
C GLY A 77 11.71 11.59 -0.17
N THR A 78 10.62 11.59 0.60
CA THR A 78 10.27 10.54 1.56
C THR A 78 9.00 9.79 1.17
N VAL A 79 8.77 8.63 1.77
CA VAL A 79 7.64 7.74 1.53
C VAL A 79 6.98 7.39 2.85
N SER A 80 5.66 7.53 2.93
CA SER A 80 4.84 6.93 3.99
C SER A 80 4.00 5.79 3.43
N PHE A 81 3.78 4.78 4.26
CA PHE A 81 3.01 3.60 3.89
C PHE A 81 1.98 3.26 4.98
N ASP A 82 0.71 3.32 4.60
CA ASP A 82 -0.41 2.73 5.33
C ASP A 82 -0.72 1.37 4.66
N PRO A 83 -0.54 0.23 5.36
CA PRO A 83 -0.79 -1.06 4.76
C PRO A 83 -2.23 -1.19 4.27
N ASN A 84 -3.26 -0.96 5.09
CA ASN A 84 -4.67 -1.07 4.72
C ASN A 84 -4.99 -2.24 3.75
N ILE A 85 -4.41 -3.42 3.98
CA ILE A 85 -4.40 -4.48 2.97
C ILE A 85 -5.59 -5.41 3.22
N ARG A 86 -6.25 -5.82 2.14
CA ARG A 86 -7.18 -6.94 2.19
C ARG A 86 -6.41 -8.22 2.48
N LYS A 87 -6.76 -8.94 3.55
CA LYS A 87 -6.05 -10.13 4.03
C LYS A 87 -5.90 -11.20 2.94
N GLU A 88 -6.85 -11.27 2.02
CA GLU A 88 -6.85 -12.16 0.87
C GLU A 88 -5.70 -11.90 -0.11
N MET A 89 -5.16 -10.67 -0.13
CA MET A 89 -4.02 -10.32 -0.98
C MET A 89 -2.70 -10.80 -0.39
N LEU A 90 -2.63 -11.00 0.94
CA LEU A 90 -1.41 -11.48 1.62
C LEU A 90 -1.11 -12.94 1.31
N SER A 91 -2.09 -13.73 0.85
CA SER A 91 -1.88 -15.11 0.43
C SER A 91 -1.36 -15.23 -1.00
N ILE A 92 -1.28 -14.12 -1.75
CA ILE A 92 -0.74 -14.07 -3.12
C ILE A 92 0.77 -13.78 -3.01
N PRO A 93 1.67 -14.71 -3.37
CA PRO A 93 3.11 -14.57 -3.16
C PRO A 93 3.71 -13.30 -3.76
N GLU A 94 3.27 -12.90 -4.95
CA GLU A 94 3.77 -11.71 -5.63
C GLU A 94 3.35 -10.42 -4.93
N MET A 95 2.18 -10.42 -4.28
CA MET A 95 1.72 -9.30 -3.48
C MET A 95 2.52 -9.21 -2.19
N ALA A 96 2.81 -10.34 -1.54
CA ALA A 96 3.69 -10.38 -0.37
C ALA A 96 5.08 -9.79 -0.68
N GLN A 97 5.69 -10.19 -1.80
CA GLN A 97 6.98 -9.61 -2.23
C GLN A 97 6.89 -8.11 -2.52
N ALA A 98 5.76 -7.62 -3.03
CA ALA A 98 5.55 -6.20 -3.23
C ALA A 98 5.51 -5.44 -1.90
N LEU A 99 4.95 -6.04 -0.86
CA LEU A 99 4.90 -5.45 0.49
C LEU A 99 6.27 -5.36 1.14
N ASP A 100 7.08 -6.41 1.01
CA ASP A 100 8.47 -6.38 1.48
C ASP A 100 9.23 -5.21 0.84
N TYR A 101 9.07 -5.04 -0.48
CA TYR A 101 9.61 -3.88 -1.20
C TYR A 101 9.05 -2.56 -0.67
N LEU A 102 7.73 -2.44 -0.44
CA LEU A 102 7.18 -1.19 0.10
C LEU A 102 7.76 -0.85 1.47
N ILE A 103 7.85 -1.83 2.37
CA ILE A 103 8.40 -1.65 3.72
C ILE A 103 9.87 -1.21 3.66
N GLU A 104 10.67 -1.84 2.81
CA GLU A 104 12.10 -1.51 2.64
C GLU A 104 12.32 -0.04 2.27
N TYR A 105 11.45 0.54 1.44
CA TYR A 105 11.57 1.93 1.00
C TYR A 105 10.70 2.91 1.80
N THR A 106 10.01 2.47 2.84
CA THR A 106 9.15 3.33 3.67
C THR A 106 9.96 4.09 4.71
N ASP A 107 9.77 5.41 4.79
CA ASP A 107 10.34 6.23 5.86
C ASP A 107 9.38 6.35 7.05
N ILE A 108 8.06 6.34 6.80
CA ILE A 108 7.01 6.45 7.82
C ILE A 108 5.98 5.34 7.64
N PHE A 109 5.93 4.37 8.55
CA PHE A 109 4.96 3.28 8.51
C PHE A 109 3.80 3.55 9.48
N ILE A 110 2.58 3.32 8.98
CA ILE A 110 1.32 3.68 9.65
C ILE A 110 0.38 2.45 9.70
N PRO A 111 0.76 1.36 10.38
CA PRO A 111 -0.09 0.18 10.50
C PRO A 111 -1.17 0.36 11.57
N SER A 112 -2.29 -0.36 11.44
CA SER A 112 -3.14 -0.64 12.59
C SER A 112 -2.53 -1.75 13.47
N GLU A 113 -2.91 -1.80 14.76
CA GLU A 113 -2.52 -2.87 15.69
C GLU A 113 -2.82 -4.26 15.09
N SER A 114 -3.98 -4.39 14.44
CA SER A 114 -4.43 -5.65 13.83
C SER A 114 -3.61 -6.08 12.60
N GLU A 115 -2.80 -5.18 12.03
CA GLU A 115 -1.99 -5.44 10.85
C GLU A 115 -0.52 -5.74 11.18
N LEU A 116 -0.01 -5.28 12.32
CA LEU A 116 1.37 -5.52 12.74
C LEU A 116 1.83 -6.98 12.61
N PRO A 117 1.03 -7.99 13.01
CA PRO A 117 1.45 -9.39 12.92
C PRO A 117 1.79 -9.87 11.49
N PHE A 118 1.27 -9.21 10.44
CA PHE A 118 1.58 -9.56 9.05
C PHE A 118 2.98 -9.16 8.62
N PHE A 119 3.60 -8.21 9.32
CA PHE A 119 4.94 -7.70 9.03
C PHE A 119 6.00 -8.27 9.97
N ALA A 120 5.63 -9.22 10.82
CA ALA A 120 6.55 -9.90 11.72
C ALA A 120 7.50 -10.83 10.92
N ARG A 121 8.82 -10.69 11.15
CA ARG A 121 9.84 -11.57 10.54
C ARG A 121 9.71 -13.02 11.01
N HIS A 122 9.22 -13.21 12.23
CA HIS A 122 9.03 -14.52 12.86
C HIS A 122 7.64 -14.62 13.50
N LYS A 123 7.13 -15.86 13.61
CA LYS A 123 5.87 -16.12 14.31
C LYS A 123 6.03 -15.90 15.82
N ASN A 124 4.93 -15.53 16.48
CA ASN A 124 4.81 -15.41 17.94
C ASN A 124 5.66 -14.28 18.57
N LEU A 125 5.97 -13.23 17.81
CA LEU A 125 6.56 -12.01 18.37
C LEU A 125 5.49 -11.15 19.05
N SER A 126 5.85 -10.46 20.13
CA SER A 126 5.01 -9.40 20.71
C SER A 126 4.98 -8.18 19.78
N GLU A 127 3.97 -7.32 19.96
CA GLU A 127 3.87 -6.07 19.18
C GLU A 127 5.12 -5.21 19.31
N GLU A 128 5.69 -5.10 20.52
CA GLU A 128 6.91 -4.34 20.77
C GLU A 128 8.12 -4.91 20.03
N GLN A 129 8.20 -6.24 19.92
CA GLN A 129 9.26 -6.91 19.15
C GLN A 129 9.11 -6.65 17.66
N ILE A 130 7.89 -6.72 17.12
CA ILE A 130 7.60 -6.42 15.72
C ILE A 130 7.96 -4.96 15.40
N VAL A 131 7.53 -4.02 16.24
CA VAL A 131 7.85 -2.60 16.09
C VAL A 131 9.36 -2.38 16.18
N SER A 132 10.03 -3.01 17.14
CA SER A 132 11.49 -2.94 17.25
C SER A 132 12.17 -3.41 15.98
N ASP A 133 11.77 -4.56 15.42
CA ASP A 133 12.35 -5.11 14.19
C ASP A 133 12.14 -4.18 12.98
N LEU A 134 10.95 -3.57 12.87
CA LEU A 134 10.63 -2.59 11.81
C LEU A 134 11.48 -1.32 11.93
N LEU A 135 11.67 -0.80 13.15
CA LEU A 135 12.53 0.34 13.41
C LEU A 135 14.01 0.05 13.09
N HIS A 136 14.50 -1.14 13.46
CA HIS A 136 15.85 -1.58 13.07
C HIS A 136 15.99 -1.79 11.55
N GLY A 137 14.88 -2.03 10.85
CA GLY A 137 14.81 -2.09 9.39
C GLY A 137 14.93 -0.73 8.70
N GLY A 138 15.03 0.38 9.45
CA GLY A 138 15.21 1.73 8.90
C GLY A 138 13.92 2.52 8.71
N VAL A 139 12.78 1.96 9.09
CA VAL A 139 11.47 2.62 9.01
C VAL A 139 11.23 3.42 10.29
N ASN A 140 10.64 4.62 10.20
CA ASN A 140 10.11 5.32 11.37
C ASN A 140 8.62 4.99 11.54
N MET A 141 8.16 4.89 12.79
CA MET A 141 6.74 4.71 13.08
C MET A 141 6.10 6.07 13.34
N TRP A 142 4.93 6.32 12.76
CA TRP A 142 4.11 7.47 13.14
C TRP A 142 3.55 7.23 14.56
N ARG A 143 3.81 8.15 15.48
CA ARG A 143 3.36 8.12 16.88
C ARG A 143 2.42 9.27 17.17
#